data_AF-P0C7A8-F1
#
_entry.id   AF-P0C7A8-F1
#
_cell.length_a   1.000
_cell.length_b   1.000
_cell.length_c   1.000
_cell.angle_alpha   90.00
_cell.angle_beta   90.00
_cell.angle_gamma   90.00
#
_symmetry.space_group_name_H-M   'P 1'
#
loop_
_entity.id
_entity.type
_entity.pdbx_description
1 polymer ?
#
loop_
_entity_poly.entity_id
_entity_poly.type
_entity_poly.pdbx_seq_one_letter_code
_entity_poly.pdbx_strand_id
1 'polypeptide(L)' 'DCESGPCCRDCKFLKEGTVCRIARGDNKHDYCNGKTCDCPSNPHKGKHH' A
#
# COMPACT_ATOMS: atom_id res chain seq x y z
N ASP A 1 -10.24 11.23 14.95
CA ASP A 1 -9.64 11.54 13.63
C ASP A 1 -9.99 10.47 12.62
N CYS A 2 -10.39 10.88 11.42
CA CYS A 2 -10.57 9.99 10.28
C CYS A 2 -9.54 10.40 9.25
N GLU A 3 -8.54 9.55 9.04
CA GLU A 3 -7.54 9.79 8.01
C GLU A 3 -8.04 9.17 6.69
N SER A 4 -7.83 9.91 5.61
CA SER A 4 -8.16 9.48 4.25
C SER A 4 -6.88 9.16 3.50
N GLY A 5 -6.92 8.13 2.66
CA GLY A 5 -5.76 7.72 1.89
C GLY A 5 -6.00 6.43 1.11
N PRO A 6 -5.04 6.00 0.27
CA PRO A 6 -5.19 4.82 -0.58
C PRO A 6 -5.46 3.52 0.21
N CYS A 7 -5.06 3.49 1.48
CA CYS A 7 -5.22 2.35 2.38
C CYS A 7 -6.30 2.56 3.44
N CYS A 8 -7.19 3.54 3.27
CA CYS A 8 -8.33 3.74 4.14
C CYS A 8 -9.63 3.96 3.36
N ARG A 9 -10.71 3.36 3.85
CA ARG A 9 -12.07 3.55 3.33
C ARG A 9 -13.04 3.63 4.49
N ASP A 10 -13.94 4.62 4.47
CA ASP A 10 -14.94 4.84 5.53
C ASP A 10 -14.30 4.90 6.94
N CYS A 11 -13.16 5.59 7.05
CA CYS A 11 -12.37 5.72 8.29
C CYS A 11 -11.83 4.40 8.86
N LYS A 12 -11.69 3.36 8.02
CA LYS A 12 -11.15 2.05 8.40
C LYS A 12 -9.94 1.72 7.53
N PHE A 13 -8.92 1.13 8.15
CA PHE A 13 -7.78 0.58 7.43
C PHE A 13 -8.22 -0.55 6.51
N LEU A 14 -7.77 -0.51 5.25
CA LEU A 14 -7.88 -1.64 4.35
C LEU A 14 -7.02 -2.80 4.88
N LYS A 15 -7.39 -4.02 4.53
CA LYS A 15 -6.69 -5.23 4.98
C LYS A 15 -5.22 -5.21 4.56
N GLU A 16 -4.33 -5.69 5.42
CA GLU A 16 -2.93 -5.93 5.07
C GLU A 16 -2.83 -6.78 3.80
N GLY A 17 -1.99 -6.37 2.84
CA GLY A 17 -1.85 -7.00 1.53
C GLY A 17 -2.82 -6.49 0.46
N THR A 18 -3.68 -5.51 0.76
CA THR A 18 -4.48 -4.83 -0.28
C THR A 18 -3.57 -3.99 -1.16
N VAL A 19 -3.65 -4.14 -2.49
CA VAL A 19 -2.83 -3.36 -3.43
C VAL A 19 -3.27 -1.89 -3.43
N CYS A 20 -2.36 -0.98 -3.15
CA CYS A 20 -2.64 0.46 -3.13
C CYS A 20 -1.93 1.24 -4.25
N ARG A 21 -0.86 0.69 -4.83
CA ARG A 21 -0.21 1.25 -6.03
C ARG A 21 0.31 0.14 -6.94
N ILE A 22 -0.23 0.09 -8.15
CA ILE A 22 0.29 -0.76 -9.21
C ILE A 22 1.65 -0.23 -9.65
N ALA A 23 2.64 -1.11 -9.63
CA ALA A 23 3.99 -0.79 -10.07
C ALA A 23 4.11 -0.89 -11.60
N ARG A 24 5.08 -0.19 -12.18
CA ARG A 24 5.37 -0.25 -13.62
C ARG A 24 6.47 -1.29 -13.89
N GLY A 25 6.30 -2.10 -14.93
CA GLY A 25 7.25 -3.14 -15.35
C GLY A 25 7.35 -4.28 -14.34
N ASP A 26 8.54 -4.84 -14.17
CA ASP A 26 8.84 -5.98 -13.27
C ASP A 26 8.93 -5.60 -11.78
N ASN A 27 8.58 -4.36 -11.44
CA ASN A 27 8.56 -3.91 -10.07
C ASN A 27 7.38 -4.53 -9.31
N LYS A 28 7.59 -4.82 -8.02
CA LYS A 28 6.52 -5.33 -7.16
C LYS A 28 5.53 -4.22 -6.82
N HIS A 29 4.25 -4.53 -6.68
CA HIS A 29 3.22 -3.56 -6.27
C HIS A 29 3.44 -3.06 -4.83
N ASP A 30 2.84 -1.92 -4.50
CA ASP A 30 2.75 -1.43 -3.12
C ASP A 30 1.46 -1.93 -2.48
N TYR A 31 1.54 -2.27 -1.19
CA TYR A 31 0.47 -2.92 -0.45
C TYR A 31 0.19 -2.19 0.86
N CYS A 32 -1.08 -2.15 1.26
CA CYS A 32 -1.49 -1.66 2.56
C CYS A 32 -0.95 -2.54 3.68
N ASN A 33 -0.59 -1.91 4.80
CA ASN A 33 -0.07 -2.57 6.00
C ASN A 33 -1.16 -2.82 7.07
N GLY A 34 -2.39 -2.36 6.84
CA GLY A 34 -3.50 -2.45 7.81
C GLY A 34 -3.40 -1.55 9.03
N LYS A 35 -2.48 -0.56 9.02
CA LYS A 35 -2.15 0.29 10.17
C LYS A 35 -2.09 1.79 9.83
N THR A 36 -1.85 2.14 8.58
CA THR A 36 -1.76 3.52 8.09
C THR A 36 -2.66 3.73 6.88
N CYS A 37 -3.18 4.94 6.67
CA CYS A 37 -3.97 5.26 5.49
C CYS A 37 -3.12 5.53 4.24
N ASP A 38 -1.83 5.81 4.42
CA ASP A 38 -0.86 5.91 3.33
C ASP A 38 -0.59 4.58 2.64
N CYS A 39 -0.11 4.65 1.39
CA CYS A 39 0.36 3.51 0.61
C CYS A 39 1.89 3.35 0.78
N PRO A 40 2.37 2.51 1.71
CA PRO A 40 3.79 2.34 1.94
C PRO A 40 4.45 1.68 0.73
N SER A 41 5.63 2.16 0.36
CA SER A 41 6.42 1.53 -0.71
C SER A 41 6.79 0.11 -0.32
N ASN A 42 6.60 -0.86 -1.21
CA ASN A 42 7.01 -2.22 -0.94
C ASN A 42 8.55 -2.27 -0.81
N PRO A 43 9.09 -2.79 0.32
CA PRO A 43 10.55 -2.84 0.55
C PRO A 43 11.31 -3.69 -0.47
N HIS A 44 10.61 -4.47 -1.28
CA HIS A 44 11.18 -5.27 -2.36
C HIS A 44 11.14 -4.59 -3.73
N LYS A 45 10.54 -3.40 -3.87
CA LYS A 45 10.69 -2.58 -5.09
C LYS A 45 12.15 -2.19 -5.22
N GLY A 46 12.79 -2.54 -6.33
CA GLY A 46 14.20 -2.26 -6.59
C GLY A 46 15.19 -3.35 -6.17
N LYS A 47 14.73 -4.46 -5.57
CA LYS A 47 15.56 -5.68 -5.49
C LYS A 47 15.43 -6.47 -6.78
N HIS A 48 16.00 -5.94 -7.86
CA HIS A 48 16.49 -6.81 -8.93
C HIS A 48 17.63 -7.63 -8.33
N HIS A 49 17.42 -8.93 -8.16
CA HIS A 49 18.52 -9.86 -7.89
C HIS A 49 19.40 -9.95 -9.13
#